data_AF-A0A975WCF1-F1
#
_entry.id   AF-A0A975WCF1-F1
#
_cell.length_a   1.000
_cell.length_b   1.000
_cell.length_c   1.000
_cell.angle_alpha   90.00
_cell.angle_beta   90.00
_cell.angle_gamma   90.00
#
_symmetry.space_group_name_H-M   'P 1'
#
loop_
_entity.id
_entity.type
_entity.pdbx_description
1 polymer ?
#
loop_
_entity_poly.entity_id
_entity_poly.type
_entity_poly.pdbx_seq_one_letter_code
_entity_poly.pdbx_strand_id
1 'polypeptide(L)' 'MPSLAEYGAGEPIIVTVATDAPVGYCKGYLGAGIPIVRNMPNLPASVSHAATAIVAQPGPRNSLAPARKRS' A
#
# COMPACT_ATOMS: atom_id res chain seq x y z
N MET A 1 -1.71 -10.55 11.80
CA MET A 1 -2.08 -10.12 10.44
C MET A 1 -2.02 -11.36 9.54
N PRO A 2 -3.00 -11.60 8.66
CA PRO A 2 -2.97 -12.73 7.74
C PRO A 2 -1.74 -12.62 6.81
N SER A 3 -1.20 -13.77 6.38
CA SER A 3 -0.06 -13.83 5.45
C SER A 3 -0.50 -13.33 4.08
N LEU A 4 0.08 -12.22 3.63
CA LEU A 4 -0.22 -11.68 2.30
C LEU A 4 0.49 -12.43 1.16
N ALA A 5 1.39 -13.37 1.49
CA ALA A 5 2.12 -14.17 0.51
C ALA A 5 1.20 -14.98 -0.41
N GLU A 6 0.00 -15.35 0.09
CA GLU A 6 -1.02 -16.08 -0.66
C GLU A 6 -1.67 -15.26 -1.77
N TYR A 7 -1.59 -13.92 -1.70
CA TYR A 7 -2.17 -12.99 -2.68
C TYR A 7 -1.19 -12.61 -3.80
N GLY A 8 -0.03 -13.27 -3.88
CA GLY A 8 0.97 -13.05 -4.91
C GLY A 8 1.90 -11.86 -4.62
N ALA A 9 3.21 -12.09 -4.75
CA ALA A 9 4.22 -11.04 -4.62
C ALA A 9 4.04 -9.98 -5.72
N GLY A 10 3.52 -8.81 -5.34
CA GLY A 10 3.34 -7.66 -6.22
C GLY A 10 1.98 -7.53 -6.90
N GLU A 11 0.99 -8.35 -6.55
CA GLU A 11 -0.39 -8.22 -7.08
C GLU A 11 -1.22 -7.17 -6.31
N PRO A 12 -1.25 -7.14 -4.96
CA PRO A 12 -1.92 -6.08 -4.21
C PRO A 12 -0.98 -4.89 -3.92
N ILE A 13 -1.52 -3.68 -4.07
CA ILE A 13 -0.93 -2.47 -3.47
C ILE A 13 -1.53 -2.31 -2.08
N ILE A 14 -0.68 -2.22 -1.05
CA ILE A 14 -1.14 -1.95 0.31
C ILE A 14 -1.12 -0.45 0.58
N VAL A 15 -2.25 0.09 1.03
CA VAL A 15 -2.37 1.49 1.47
C VAL A 15 -2.52 1.50 2.99
N THR A 16 -1.66 2.22 3.70
CA THR A 16 -1.70 2.32 5.16
C THR A 16 -1.91 3.75 5.63
N VAL A 17 -2.70 3.93 6.70
CA VAL A 17 -2.94 5.21 7.40
C VAL A 17 -2.30 5.27 8.80
N ALA A 18 -1.43 4.30 9.12
CA ALA A 18 -0.82 4.22 10.44
C ALA A 18 0.17 5.37 10.68
N THR A 19 -0.09 6.16 11.73
CA THR A 19 0.70 7.35 12.09
C THR A 19 2.09 7.01 12.64
N ASP A 20 2.20 5.94 13.45
CA ASP A 20 3.43 5.57 14.17
C ASP A 20 4.11 4.28 13.65
N ALA A 21 3.78 3.87 12.43
CA ALA A 21 4.40 2.70 11.79
C ALA A 21 5.08 3.13 10.48
N PRO A 22 6.42 3.21 10.46
CA PRO A 22 7.16 3.44 9.22
C PRO A 22 6.88 2.32 8.21
N VAL A 23 7.00 2.63 6.90
CA VAL A 23 6.77 1.65 5.83
C VAL A 23 7.64 0.39 6.00
N GLY A 24 8.87 0.54 6.51
CA GLY A 24 9.77 -0.59 6.80
C GLY A 24 9.23 -1.57 7.85
N TYR A 25 8.49 -1.09 8.85
CA TYR A 25 7.84 -1.95 9.85
C TYR A 25 6.81 -2.86 9.18
N CYS A 26 5.96 -2.31 8.31
CA CYS A 26 4.98 -3.09 7.55
C CYS A 26 5.63 -4.14 6.64
N LYS A 27 6.78 -3.83 6.02
CA LYS A 27 7.51 -4.79 5.17
C LYS A 27 7.97 -6.04 5.93
N GLY A 28 8.29 -5.92 7.22
CA GLY A 28 8.65 -7.06 8.06
C GLY A 28 7.54 -8.11 8.18
N TYR A 29 6.28 -7.68 8.10
CA TYR A 29 5.11 -8.57 8.20
C TYR A 29 4.53 -8.97 6.85
N LEU A 30 4.58 -8.08 5.86
CA LEU A 30 3.94 -8.27 4.55
C LEU A 30 4.88 -8.91 3.51
N GLY A 31 6.19 -8.86 3.74
CA GLY A 31 7.21 -9.31 2.80
C GLY A 31 7.76 -8.16 1.94
N ALA A 32 9.06 -8.22 1.64
CA ALA A 32 9.80 -7.14 0.98
C ALA A 32 9.31 -6.82 -0.45
N GLY A 33 8.63 -7.76 -1.11
CA GLY A 33 8.14 -7.61 -2.48
C GLY A 33 6.77 -6.93 -2.62
N ILE A 34 6.09 -6.61 -1.51
CA ILE A 34 4.77 -5.98 -1.56
C ILE A 34 4.91 -4.45 -1.70
N PRO A 35 4.30 -3.83 -2.72
CA PRO A 35 4.20 -2.38 -2.83
C PRO A 35 3.38 -1.79 -1.68
N ILE A 36 3.91 -0.77 -1.00
CA ILE A 36 3.23 -0.08 0.10
C ILE A 36 3.19 1.42 -0.19
N VAL A 37 2.00 2.00 -0.09
CA VAL A 37 1.74 3.44 -0.13
C VAL A 37 1.33 3.90 1.27
N ARG A 38 2.02 4.89 1.80
CA ARG A 38 1.63 5.56 3.04
C ARG A 38 0.73 6.74 2.72
N ASN A 39 -0.46 6.70 3.29
CA ASN A 39 -1.48 7.74 3.23
C ASN A 39 -1.55 8.39 4.63
N MET A 40 -1.46 9.72 4.73
CA MET A 40 -1.62 10.44 5.99
C MET A 40 -2.78 11.43 5.88
N PRO A 41 -4.04 10.97 6.03
CA PRO A 41 -5.20 11.84 5.97
C PRO A 41 -5.35 12.62 7.28
N ASN A 42 -6.24 13.61 7.27
CA ASN A 42 -6.69 14.32 8.46
C ASN A 42 -8.20 14.12 8.69
N LEU A 43 -8.71 14.53 9.85
CA LEU A 43 -10.11 14.35 10.25
C LEU A 43 -11.14 14.89 9.23
N PRO A 44 -10.93 16.05 8.58
CA PRO A 44 -11.84 16.57 7.54
C PRO A 44 -12.04 15.68 6.31
N ALA A 45 -11.26 14.60 6.14
CA ALA A 45 -11.50 13.61 5.09
C ALA A 45 -12.89 12.95 5.17
N SER A 46 -13.49 12.90 6.35
CA SER A 46 -14.86 12.39 6.53
C SER A 46 -15.94 13.27 5.88
N VAL A 47 -15.62 14.54 5.59
CA VAL A 47 -16.53 15.53 4.99
C VAL A 47 -15.98 16.11 3.70
N SER A 48 -15.11 15.37 3.00
CA SER A 48 -14.54 15.74 1.70
C SER A 48 -13.68 17.01 1.68
N HIS A 49 -13.14 17.46 2.83
CA HIS A 49 -12.27 18.64 2.94
C HIS A 49 -10.86 18.25 3.41
N ALA A 50 -10.35 17.13 2.92
CA ALA A 50 -9.09 16.55 3.36
C ALA A 50 -7.86 17.38 2.92
N ALA A 51 -6.81 17.30 3.73
CA ALA A 51 -5.43 17.45 3.28
C ALA A 51 -4.69 16.16 3.60
N THR A 52 -4.04 15.57 2.59
CA THR A 52 -3.44 14.25 2.70
C THR A 52 -2.03 14.26 2.16
N ALA A 53 -1.07 13.82 2.97
CA ALA A 53 0.28 13.52 2.49
C ALA A 53 0.34 12.07 1.98
N ILE A 54 0.92 11.86 0.80
CA ILE A 54 1.08 10.53 0.20
C ILE A 54 2.56 10.28 -0.09
N VAL A 55 3.05 9.11 0.31
CA VAL A 55 4.40 8.64 -0.03
C VAL A 55 4.31 7.22 -0.56
N ALA A 56 4.84 7.00 -1.76
CA ALA A 56 4.96 5.68 -2.37
C ALA A 56 6.44 5.33 -2.56
N GLN A 57 6.81 4.08 -2.27
CA GLN A 57 8.14 3.56 -2.61
C GLN A 57 8.10 2.92 -4.02
N PRO A 58 9.24 2.89 -4.74
CA PRO A 58 9.34 2.13 -5.98
C PRO A 58 8.94 0.67 -5.75
N GLY A 59 7.97 0.18 -6.52
CA GLY A 59 7.55 -1.22 -6.50
C GLY A 59 8.33 -2.06 -7.52
N PRO A 60 8.41 -3.38 -7.36
CA PRO A 60 9.10 -4.29 -8.28
C PRO A 60 8.43 -4.43 -9.66
N ARG A 61 7.28 -3.78 -9.90
CA ARG A 61 6.52 -3.88 -11.15
C ARG A 61 5.79 -2.56 -11.45
N ASN A 62 5.66 -2.24 -12.74
CA ASN A 62 4.74 -1.20 -13.22
C ASN A 62 3.30 -1.70 -12.98
N SER A 63 2.75 -1.47 -11.79
CA SER A 63 1.40 -1.91 -11.39
C SER A 63 0.27 -1.24 -12.18
N LEU A 64 0.62 -0.29 -13.06
CA LEU A 64 -0.27 0.32 -14.07
C LEU A 64 -0.35 -0.50 -15.37
N ALA A 65 0.39 -1.60 -15.49
CA ALA A 65 0.18 -2.53 -16.58
C ALA A 65 -1.24 -3.12 -16.46
N PRO A 66 -2.04 -3.14 -17.54
CA PRO A 66 -3.42 -3.61 -17.47
C PRO A 66 -3.45 -5.03 -16.89
N ALA A 67 -4.34 -5.25 -15.93
CA ALA A 67 -4.52 -6.54 -15.27
C ALA A 67 -4.64 -7.63 -16.36
N ARG A 68 -3.72 -8.59 -16.34
CA ARG A 68 -3.73 -9.70 -17.30
C ARG A 68 -5.06 -10.43 -17.10
N LYS A 69 -5.91 -10.49 -18.14
CA LYS A 69 -7.15 -11.28 -18.11
C LYS A 69 -6.76 -12.68 -17.65
N ARG A 70 -7.30 -13.13 -16.51
CA ARG A 70 -7.22 -14.53 -16.10
C ARG A 70 -7.92 -15.34 -17.20
N SER A 71 -7.16 -16.21 -17.86
CA SER A 71 -7.67 -17.18 -18.85
C SER A 71 -8.40 -18.29 -18.15
#